data_AF-T0I9B2-F1
#
_entry.id   AF-T0I9B2-F1
#
_cell.length_a   1.000
_cell.length_b   1.000
_cell.length_c   1.000
_cell.angle_alpha   90.00
_cell.angle_beta   90.00
_cell.angle_gamma   90.00
#
_symmetry.space_group_name_H-M   'P 1'
#
loop_
_entity.id
_entity.type
_entity.pdbx_description
1 polymer ?
#
loop_
_entity_poly.entity_id
_entity_poly.type
_entity_poly.pdbx_seq_one_letter_code
_entity_poly.pdbx_strand_id
1 'polypeptide(L)'
;MIVYLILTAVSIAVNNIYAQFGHGVRSAAMTLMFLYPLLGGALFYFTLGLIVPRISDRRNYRLFYNIYNSGIAVLTVGSLLKGILDIAGTASGYVQLFQVTGWAGAAAGLVCLIAMVFKRRELS
;
A
#
# COMPACT_ATOMS: atom_id res chain seq x y z
N MET A 1 6.75 4.99 -8.68
CA MET A 1 5.66 4.65 -9.63
C MET A 1 5.87 3.30 -10.29
N ILE A 2 6.92 3.11 -11.11
CA ILE A 2 7.14 1.85 -11.86
C ILE A 2 7.16 0.61 -10.94
N VAL A 3 7.87 0.68 -9.81
CA VAL A 3 7.91 -0.39 -8.80
C VAL A 3 6.51 -0.78 -8.34
N TYR A 4 5.60 0.18 -8.12
CA TYR A 4 4.23 -0.10 -7.71
C TYR A 4 3.37 -0.72 -8.80
N LEU A 5 3.63 -0.43 -10.08
CA LEU A 5 2.98 -1.12 -11.18
C LEU A 5 3.44 -2.58 -11.26
N ILE A 6 4.73 -2.83 -11.06
CA ILE A 6 5.28 -4.19 -10.98
C ILE A 6 4.66 -4.93 -9.79
N LEU A 7 4.62 -4.33 -8.60
CA LEU A 7 4.00 -4.94 -7.41
C LEU A 7 2.51 -5.22 -7.64
N THR A 8 1.79 -4.34 -8.32
CA THR A 8 0.39 -4.58 -8.74
C THR A 8 0.28 -5.82 -9.62
N ALA A 9 1.12 -5.94 -10.65
CA ALA A 9 1.13 -7.09 -11.55
C ALA A 9 1.49 -8.39 -10.82
N VAL A 10 2.48 -8.35 -9.92
CA VAL A 10 2.85 -9.47 -9.05
C VAL A 10 1.69 -9.88 -8.15
N SER A 11 0.98 -8.93 -7.53
CA SER A 11 -0.19 -9.23 -6.70
C SER A 11 -1.29 -9.94 -7.48
N ILE A 12 -1.56 -9.52 -8.73
CA ILE A 12 -2.52 -10.18 -9.62
C ILE A 12 -2.04 -11.59 -9.97
N ALA A 13 -0.76 -11.76 -10.30
CA ALA A 13 -0.18 -13.06 -10.61
C ALA A 13 -0.29 -14.02 -9.41
N VAL A 14 0.07 -13.56 -8.21
CA VAL A 14 -0.02 -14.34 -6.97
C VAL A 14 -1.47 -14.77 -6.69
N ASN A 15 -2.45 -13.87 -6.84
CA ASN A 15 -3.86 -14.22 -6.68
C ASN A 15 -4.30 -15.35 -7.65
N ASN A 16 -3.87 -15.30 -8.91
CA ASN A 16 -4.21 -16.34 -9.89
C ASN A 16 -3.51 -17.68 -9.59
N ILE A 17 -2.24 -17.63 -9.19
CA ILE A 17 -1.48 -18.82 -8.75
C ILE A 17 -2.22 -19.49 -7.59
N TYR A 18 -2.57 -18.73 -6.55
CA TYR A 18 -3.30 -19.28 -5.40
C TYR A 18 -4.69 -19.81 -5.78
N ALA A 19 -5.41 -19.16 -6.69
CA ALA A 19 -6.70 -19.69 -7.16
C ALA A 19 -6.55 -21.04 -7.89
N GLN A 20 -5.46 -21.23 -8.64
CA GLN A 20 -5.18 -22.48 -9.34
C GLN A 20 -4.81 -23.61 -8.36
N PHE A 21 -3.91 -23.33 -7.40
CA PHE A 21 -3.47 -24.31 -6.40
C PHE A 21 -4.48 -24.54 -5.27
N GLY A 22 -5.37 -23.58 -5.01
CA GLY A 22 -6.46 -23.68 -4.04
C GLY A 22 -7.71 -24.36 -4.58
N HIS A 23 -7.61 -25.12 -5.69
CA HIS A 23 -8.74 -25.82 -6.32
C HIS A 23 -9.94 -24.92 -6.64
N GLY A 24 -9.70 -23.66 -7.00
CA GLY A 24 -10.73 -22.67 -7.32
C GLY A 24 -11.27 -21.90 -6.12
N VAL A 25 -10.85 -22.22 -4.89
CA VAL A 25 -11.17 -21.42 -3.70
C VAL A 25 -10.46 -20.07 -3.80
N ARG A 26 -11.21 -18.99 -3.59
CA ARG A 26 -10.71 -17.61 -3.67
C ARG A 26 -10.98 -16.86 -2.37
N SER A 27 -10.09 -15.93 -2.05
CA SER A 27 -10.29 -14.94 -1.01
C SER A 27 -10.49 -13.56 -1.62
N ALA A 28 -11.50 -12.83 -1.11
CA ALA A 28 -11.71 -11.43 -1.47
C ALA A 28 -10.49 -10.57 -1.09
N ALA A 29 -9.83 -10.87 0.04
CA ALA A 29 -8.64 -10.15 0.46
C ALA A 29 -7.52 -10.30 -0.57
N MET A 30 -7.21 -11.53 -0.99
CA MET A 30 -6.17 -11.77 -2.00
C MET A 30 -6.53 -11.18 -3.37
N THR A 31 -7.80 -11.31 -3.76
CA THR A 31 -8.30 -10.82 -5.05
C THR A 31 -8.18 -9.30 -5.16
N LEU A 32 -8.43 -8.57 -4.07
CA LEU A 32 -8.37 -7.10 -4.03
C LEU A 32 -7.00 -6.56 -3.63
N MET A 33 -6.05 -7.42 -3.27
CA MET A 33 -4.72 -7.05 -2.79
C MET A 33 -3.96 -6.12 -3.73
N PHE A 34 -4.14 -6.27 -5.04
CA PHE A 34 -3.49 -5.42 -6.04
C PHE A 34 -3.88 -3.94 -5.95
N LEU A 35 -5.03 -3.62 -5.33
CA LEU A 35 -5.48 -2.24 -5.16
C LEU A 35 -4.55 -1.43 -4.24
N TYR A 36 -3.90 -2.06 -3.27
CA TYR A 36 -2.97 -1.35 -2.37
C TYR A 36 -1.77 -0.76 -3.11
N PRO A 37 -0.96 -1.53 -3.87
CA PRO A 37 0.13 -0.96 -4.66
C PRO A 37 -0.38 -0.10 -5.83
N LEU A 38 -1.55 -0.42 -6.42
CA LEU A 38 -2.08 0.36 -7.54
C LEU A 38 -2.54 1.75 -7.13
N LEU A 39 -3.47 1.83 -6.17
CA LEU A 39 -4.07 3.09 -5.74
C LEU A 39 -3.16 3.85 -4.78
N GLY A 40 -2.68 3.16 -3.74
CA GLY A 40 -1.80 3.74 -2.73
C GLY A 40 -0.38 3.99 -3.24
N GLY A 41 0.07 3.27 -4.26
CA GLY A 41 1.42 3.44 -4.81
C GLY A 41 1.43 4.20 -6.13
N ALA A 42 1.02 3.53 -7.20
CA ALA A 42 1.17 4.04 -8.56
C ALA A 42 0.34 5.32 -8.79
N LEU A 43 -0.97 5.26 -8.54
CA LEU A 43 -1.88 6.39 -8.76
C LEU A 43 -1.56 7.54 -7.82
N PHE A 44 -1.33 7.27 -6.53
CA PHE A 44 -1.00 8.29 -5.54
C PHE A 44 0.28 9.07 -5.89
N TYR A 45 1.38 8.40 -6.26
CA TYR A 45 2.60 9.11 -6.63
C TYR A 45 2.49 9.82 -7.98
N PHE A 46 1.68 9.30 -8.91
CA PHE A 46 1.39 9.97 -10.17
C PHE A 46 0.67 11.30 -9.93
N THR A 47 -0.43 11.29 -9.17
CA THR A 47 -1.20 12.52 -8.85
C THR A 47 -0.40 13.48 -7.98
N LEU A 48 0.40 12.97 -7.03
CA LEU A 48 1.26 13.81 -6.19
C LEU A 48 2.30 14.57 -7.02
N GLY A 49 2.89 13.93 -8.04
CA GLY A 49 3.84 14.57 -8.95
C GLY A 49 3.21 15.69 -9.79
N LEU A 50 1.93 15.54 -10.15
CA LEU A 50 1.17 16.57 -10.88
C LEU A 50 0.82 17.77 -10.00
N ILE A 51 0.39 17.52 -8.75
CA ILE A 51 -0.10 18.57 -7.84
C ILE A 51 1.06 19.33 -7.17
N VAL A 52 2.12 18.62 -6.78
CA VAL A 52 3.26 19.21 -6.06
C VAL A 52 4.57 18.86 -6.77
N PRO A 53 4.94 19.59 -7.84
CA PRO A 53 6.21 19.40 -8.51
C PRO A 53 7.38 19.57 -7.54
N ARG A 54 8.45 18.78 -7.73
CA ARG A 54 9.69 18.83 -6.93
C ARG A 54 9.46 18.59 -5.43
N ILE A 55 8.45 17.80 -5.07
CA ILE A 55 8.21 17.45 -3.66
C ILE A 55 9.35 16.63 -3.03
N SER A 56 10.10 15.90 -3.86
CA SER A 56 11.28 15.11 -3.49
C SER A 56 12.38 15.93 -2.83
N ASP A 57 12.49 17.21 -3.18
CA ASP A 57 13.61 18.07 -2.77
C ASP A 57 13.42 18.60 -1.34
N ARG A 58 12.27 18.33 -0.73
CA ARG A 58 11.94 18.79 0.61
C ARG A 58 12.64 17.93 1.66
N ARG A 59 13.24 18.57 2.67
CA ARG A 59 14.02 17.93 3.76
C ARG A 59 13.29 16.77 4.44
N ASN A 60 11.98 16.85 4.61
CA ASN A 60 11.18 15.83 5.31
C ASN A 60 10.53 14.79 4.36
N TYR A 61 10.83 14.84 3.06
CA TYR A 61 10.24 13.94 2.07
C TYR A 61 10.54 12.46 2.39
N ARG A 62 11.78 12.16 2.81
CA ARG A 62 12.22 10.79 3.15
C ARG A 62 11.40 10.17 4.28
N LEU A 63 11.03 10.97 5.29
CA LEU A 63 10.24 10.51 6.43
C LEU A 63 8.83 10.08 5.97
N PHE A 64 8.15 10.98 5.26
CA PHE A 64 6.86 10.68 4.63
C PHE A 64 6.95 9.44 3.74
N TYR A 65 7.92 9.43 2.82
CA TYR A 65 8.09 8.37 1.83
C TYR A 65 8.25 7.00 2.51
N ASN A 66 9.12 6.90 3.52
CA ASN A 66 9.35 5.63 4.21
C ASN A 66 8.13 5.16 4.99
N ILE A 67 7.49 6.05 5.76
CA ILE A 67 6.33 5.69 6.60
C ILE A 67 5.15 5.28 5.72
N TYR A 68 4.83 6.08 4.71
CA TYR A 68 3.71 5.83 3.81
C TYR A 68 3.91 4.52 3.03
N ASN A 69 5.09 4.32 2.43
CA ASN A 69 5.37 3.12 1.65
C ASN A 69 5.42 1.85 2.51
N SER A 70 5.91 1.96 3.75
CA SER A 70 5.83 0.86 4.71
C SER A 70 4.38 0.52 5.03
N GLY A 71 3.51 1.51 5.22
CA GLY A 71 2.07 1.30 5.40
C GLY A 71 1.42 0.54 4.25
N ILE A 72 1.68 0.96 3.00
CA ILE A 72 1.18 0.28 1.80
C ILE A 72 1.72 -1.15 1.70
N ALA A 73 3.00 -1.36 2.02
CA ALA A 73 3.61 -2.69 2.02
C ALA A 73 2.95 -3.61 3.06
N VAL A 74 2.73 -3.11 4.28
CA VAL A 74 2.07 -3.86 5.36
C VAL A 74 0.63 -4.20 4.99
N LEU A 75 -0.13 -3.28 4.37
CA LEU A 75 -1.49 -3.56 3.88
C LEU A 75 -1.49 -4.66 2.81
N THR A 76 -0.56 -4.58 1.86
CA THR A 76 -0.43 -5.57 0.78
C THR A 76 -0.09 -6.95 1.34
N VAL A 77 0.90 -7.04 2.23
CA VAL A 77 1.31 -8.31 2.87
C VAL A 77 0.23 -8.84 3.81
N GLY A 78 -0.45 -7.97 4.57
CA GLY A 78 -1.56 -8.39 5.43
C GLY A 78 -2.73 -8.98 4.63
N SER A 79 -3.04 -8.35 3.50
CA SER A 79 -4.05 -8.84 2.55
C SER A 79 -3.64 -10.16 1.89
N LEU A 80 -2.35 -10.34 1.58
CA LEU A 80 -1.79 -11.62 1.14
C LEU A 80 -2.00 -12.71 2.19
N LEU A 81 -1.56 -12.47 3.43
CA LEU A 81 -1.66 -13.42 4.53
C LEU A 81 -3.11 -13.79 4.84
N LYS A 82 -4.02 -12.80 4.85
CA LYS A 82 -5.46 -13.05 4.97
C LYS A 82 -5.95 -13.99 3.87
N GLY A 83 -5.53 -13.71 2.63
CA GLY A 83 -5.81 -14.54 1.47
C GLY A 83 -5.41 -15.99 1.64
N ILE A 84 -4.19 -16.22 2.08
CA ILE A 84 -3.64 -17.56 2.34
C ILE A 84 -4.47 -18.29 3.39
N LEU A 85 -4.78 -17.63 4.51
CA LEU A 85 -5.53 -18.23 5.61
C LEU A 85 -6.97 -18.57 5.21
N ASP A 86 -7.64 -17.67 4.48
CA ASP A 86 -9.00 -17.89 3.97
C ASP A 86 -9.06 -19.10 3.03
N ILE A 87 -8.10 -19.22 2.10
CA ILE A 87 -8.02 -20.35 1.16
C ILE A 87 -7.71 -21.66 1.92
N ALA A 88 -6.90 -21.59 2.98
CA ALA A 88 -6.61 -22.72 3.85
C ALA A 88 -7.77 -23.08 4.81
N GLY A 89 -8.86 -22.30 4.85
CA GLY A 89 -9.98 -22.53 5.76
C GLY A 89 -9.67 -22.23 7.22
N THR A 90 -8.72 -21.33 7.49
CA THR A 90 -8.27 -20.97 8.85
C THR A 90 -8.34 -19.46 9.08
N ALA A 91 -8.19 -19.03 10.34
CA ALA A 91 -8.18 -17.61 10.69
C ALA A 91 -7.11 -17.30 11.75
N SER A 92 -6.62 -16.06 11.76
CA SER A 92 -5.67 -15.58 12.75
C SER A 92 -5.93 -14.11 13.08
N GLY A 93 -5.98 -13.79 14.38
CA GLY A 93 -6.14 -12.42 14.86
C GLY A 93 -4.97 -11.50 14.49
N TYR A 94 -3.78 -12.06 14.23
CA TYR A 94 -2.62 -11.29 13.82
C TYR A 94 -2.82 -10.55 12.49
N VAL A 95 -3.66 -11.06 11.59
CA VAL A 95 -3.98 -10.39 10.33
C VAL A 95 -4.59 -9.01 10.55
N GLN A 96 -5.41 -8.86 11.60
CA GLN A 96 -6.03 -7.58 11.92
C GLN A 96 -4.97 -6.54 12.32
N LEU A 97 -3.88 -6.97 12.97
CA LEU A 97 -2.77 -6.08 13.30
C LEU A 97 -2.08 -5.55 12.04
N PHE A 98 -1.91 -6.34 10.98
CA PHE A 98 -1.38 -5.86 9.70
C PHE A 98 -2.29 -4.79 9.10
N GLN A 99 -3.62 -4.98 9.12
CA GLN A 99 -4.53 -3.97 8.59
C GLN A 99 -4.46 -2.65 9.38
N VAL A 100 -4.52 -2.73 10.70
CA VAL A 100 -4.49 -1.53 11.56
C VAL A 100 -3.15 -0.80 11.44
N THR A 101 -2.03 -1.52 11.53
CA THR A 101 -0.69 -0.91 11.42
C THR A 101 -0.41 -0.36 10.02
N GLY A 102 -0.88 -1.03 8.98
CA GLY A 102 -0.75 -0.58 7.60
C GLY A 102 -1.52 0.72 7.34
N TRP A 103 -2.78 0.80 7.78
CA TRP A 103 -3.58 2.03 7.66
C TRP A 103 -3.03 3.16 8.55
N ALA A 104 -2.60 2.85 9.77
CA ALA A 104 -1.97 3.82 10.66
C ALA A 104 -0.69 4.40 10.04
N GLY A 105 0.15 3.55 9.44
CA GLY A 105 1.36 3.99 8.71
C GLY A 105 1.01 4.85 7.50
N ALA A 106 0.07 4.43 6.67
CA ALA A 106 -0.38 5.23 5.52
C ALA A 106 -0.94 6.60 5.94
N ALA A 107 -1.76 6.64 7.00
CA ALA A 107 -2.31 7.88 7.54
C ALA A 107 -1.21 8.79 8.12
N ALA A 108 -0.30 8.25 8.93
CA ALA A 108 0.83 9.01 9.49
C ALA A 108 1.72 9.61 8.38
N GLY A 109 2.00 8.82 7.33
CA GLY A 109 2.70 9.31 6.15
C GLY A 109 1.95 10.47 5.49
N LEU A 110 0.64 10.34 5.29
CA LEU A 110 -0.18 11.40 4.70
C LEU A 110 -0.18 12.68 5.55
N VAL A 111 -0.23 12.57 6.87
CA VAL A 111 -0.10 13.71 7.79
C VAL A 111 1.26 14.39 7.62
N CYS A 112 2.35 13.63 7.56
CA CYS A 112 3.68 14.18 7.30
C CYS A 112 3.76 14.90 5.95
N LEU A 113 3.12 14.33 4.91
CA LEU A 113 3.04 14.95 3.59
C LEU A 113 2.31 16.29 3.66
N ILE A 114 1.13 16.32 4.27
CA ILE A 114 0.29 17.51 4.38
C ILE A 114 1.04 18.60 5.16
N ALA A 115 1.60 18.29 6.32
CA ALA A 115 2.38 19.22 7.12
C ALA A 115 3.57 19.79 6.33
N MET A 116 4.25 18.94 5.56
CA MET A 116 5.35 19.37 4.70
C MET A 116 4.88 20.27 3.55
N VAL A 117 3.70 20.02 2.97
CA VAL A 117 3.10 20.85 1.92
C VAL A 117 2.76 22.25 2.45
N PHE A 118 2.08 22.34 3.60
CA PHE A 118 1.67 23.60 4.22
C PHE A 118 2.84 24.48 4.65
N LYS A 119 3.87 23.91 5.30
CA LYS A 119 5.04 24.68 5.78
C LYS A 119 5.79 25.45 4.69
N ARG A 120 5.66 25.06 3.41
CA ARG A 120 6.26 25.79 2.28
C ARG A 120 5.45 27.02 1.88
N ARG A 121 4.12 27.00 2.01
CA ARG A 121 3.27 28.14 1.64
C ARG A 121 3.48 29.35 2.55
N GLU A 122 3.92 29.13 3.79
CA GLU A 122 4.24 30.20 4.74
C GLU A 122 5.60 30.87 4.48
N LEU A 123 6.47 30.25 3.68
CA LEU A 123 7.83 30.73 3.40
C LEU A 123 7.97 31.34 1.99
N SER A 124 6.88 31.39 1.22
CA SER A 124 6.80 32.00 -0.13
C SER A 124 5.97 33.26 -0.10
#